data_AF-A0ABC8SYE8-F1
#
_entry.id   AF-A0ABC8SYE8-F1
#
_cell.length_a   1.000
_cell.length_b   1.000
_cell.length_c   1.000
_cell.angle_alpha   90.00
_cell.angle_beta   90.00
_cell.angle_gamma   90.00
#
_symmetry.space_group_name_H-M   'P 1'
#
loop_
_entity.id
_entity.type
_entity.pdbx_description
1 polymer ?
#
loop_
_entity_poly.entity_id
_entity_poly.type
_entity_poly.pdbx_seq_one_letter_code
_entity_poly.pdbx_strand_id
1 'polypeptide(L)'
;MVGPVDFDNDADYWQQDRWSGQFPVQWHIIKDVPNSQFRHILLENNENKPVTHSRDSQEVKLEQGIEMLKIFKDYDAETSILDDFNFYDEREMTFQEKKARQRVSSTKNDSVELADASIKKLSENLGEALQLEDCKEVPKTE
;
A
#
# COMPACT_ATOMS: atom_id res chain seq x y z
N MET A 1 12.23 10.87 -14.11
CA MET A 1 12.78 10.71 -12.75
C MET A 1 13.54 11.98 -12.41
N VAL A 2 13.23 12.60 -11.28
CA VAL A 2 13.85 13.89 -10.89
C VAL A 2 14.80 13.78 -9.70
N GLY A 3 14.92 12.60 -9.09
CA GLY A 3 15.81 12.32 -7.96
C GLY A 3 16.06 10.82 -7.80
N PRO A 4 16.98 10.42 -6.89
CA PRO A 4 17.35 9.02 -6.65
C PRO A 4 16.21 8.21 -6.00
N VAL A 5 16.39 6.88 -5.95
CA VAL A 5 15.51 5.97 -5.22
C VAL A 5 15.80 6.03 -3.73
N ASP A 6 14.76 6.23 -2.94
CA ASP A 6 14.73 6.11 -1.50
C ASP A 6 14.13 4.74 -1.14
N PHE A 7 14.89 3.90 -0.45
CA PHE A 7 14.45 2.58 -0.01
C PHE A 7 13.98 2.56 1.45
N ASP A 8 14.23 3.64 2.20
CA ASP A 8 13.87 3.72 3.62
C ASP A 8 12.41 4.14 3.82
N ASN A 9 11.83 4.82 2.81
CA ASN A 9 10.46 5.30 2.84
C ASN A 9 9.60 4.65 1.75
N ASP A 10 8.65 3.82 2.16
CA ASP A 10 7.63 3.25 1.29
C ASP A 10 6.48 4.22 1.03
N ALA A 11 5.91 4.18 -0.17
CA ALA A 11 4.71 4.92 -0.52
C ALA A 11 3.44 4.23 0.02
N ASP A 12 2.60 4.96 0.75
CA ASP A 12 1.41 4.44 1.44
C ASP A 12 0.11 4.55 0.66
N TYR A 13 0.18 5.11 -0.56
CA TYR A 13 -0.93 5.32 -1.50
C TYR A 13 -1.07 4.20 -2.55
N TRP A 14 -0.26 3.15 -2.50
CA TRP A 14 -0.42 2.00 -3.39
C TRP A 14 -1.58 1.11 -2.96
N GLN A 15 -2.29 0.53 -3.93
CA GLN A 15 -3.39 -0.40 -3.65
C GLN A 15 -2.91 -1.73 -3.01
N GLN A 16 -1.66 -2.12 -3.24
CA GLN A 16 -1.05 -3.33 -2.69
C GLN A 16 0.28 -2.99 -2.02
N ASP A 17 0.50 -3.54 -0.83
CA ASP A 17 1.72 -3.33 -0.01
C ASP A 17 2.92 -4.17 -0.51
N ARG A 18 3.00 -4.44 -1.82
CA ARG A 18 4.09 -5.23 -2.42
C ARG A 18 5.26 -4.39 -2.91
N TRP A 19 5.07 -3.08 -2.99
CA TRP A 19 6.02 -2.14 -3.55
C TRP A 19 6.78 -1.47 -2.41
N SER A 20 8.11 -1.49 -2.49
CA SER A 20 9.00 -0.87 -1.51
C SER A 20 9.86 0.21 -2.15
N GLY A 21 10.18 1.22 -1.36
CA GLY A 21 10.84 2.44 -1.77
C GLY A 21 9.99 3.34 -2.66
N GLN A 22 10.55 4.50 -2.97
CA GLN A 22 9.97 5.48 -3.86
C GLN A 22 11.04 6.38 -4.49
N PHE A 23 10.70 7.03 -5.59
CA PHE A 23 11.52 8.10 -6.16
C PHE A 23 10.62 9.16 -6.78
N PRO A 24 11.04 10.44 -6.77
CA PRO A 24 10.22 11.50 -7.30
C PRO A 24 10.20 11.47 -8.84
N VAL A 25 9.01 11.69 -9.40
CA VAL A 25 8.77 11.82 -10.83
C VAL A 25 8.02 13.11 -11.14
N GLN A 26 8.28 13.67 -12.32
CA GLN A 26 7.52 14.78 -12.86
C GLN A 26 6.84 14.29 -14.14
N TRP A 27 5.52 14.40 -14.19
CA TRP A 27 4.74 14.09 -15.38
C TRP A 27 4.90 15.23 -16.40
N HIS A 28 5.42 14.91 -17.59
CA HIS A 28 5.61 15.88 -18.67
C HIS A 28 4.48 15.86 -19.70
N ILE A 29 3.95 14.67 -20.00
CA ILE A 29 2.87 14.45 -20.96
C ILE A 29 1.90 13.47 -20.31
N ILE A 30 0.61 13.82 -20.28
CA ILE A 30 -0.46 12.96 -19.77
C ILE A 30 -1.53 12.91 -20.86
N LYS A 31 -1.61 11.80 -21.59
CA LYS A 31 -2.60 11.55 -22.65
C LYS A 31 -2.65 10.07 -22.99
N ASP A 32 -3.76 9.64 -23.58
CA ASP A 32 -3.86 8.29 -24.14
C ASP A 32 -3.40 8.27 -25.60
N VAL A 33 -2.53 7.32 -25.93
CA VAL A 33 -2.09 7.09 -27.32
C VAL A 33 -2.26 5.60 -27.65
N PRO A 34 -3.02 5.24 -28.70
CA PRO A 34 -3.25 3.85 -29.06
C PRO A 34 -1.95 3.11 -29.40
N ASN A 35 -1.85 1.86 -28.96
CA ASN A 35 -0.70 1.01 -29.26
C ASN A 35 -0.40 0.87 -30.77
N SER A 36 -1.41 1.01 -31.64
CA SER A 36 -1.22 0.98 -33.10
C SER A 36 -0.19 2.01 -33.58
N GLN A 37 -0.08 3.16 -32.91
CA GLN A 37 0.88 4.21 -33.24
C GLN A 37 2.32 3.79 -32.94
N PHE A 38 2.58 2.78 -32.10
CA PHE A 38 3.93 2.41 -31.68
C PHE A 38 4.39 1.04 -32.22
N ARG A 39 3.50 0.23 -32.79
CA ARG A 39 3.80 -1.17 -33.19
C ARG A 39 4.95 -1.32 -34.20
N HIS A 40 5.27 -0.27 -34.95
CA HIS A 40 6.35 -0.28 -35.94
C HIS A 40 7.73 -0.07 -35.30
N ILE A 41 7.80 0.41 -34.06
CA ILE A 41 9.04 0.62 -33.32
C ILE A 41 9.49 -0.72 -32.74
N LEU A 42 10.54 -1.30 -33.30
CA LEU A 42 11.12 -2.57 -32.87
C LEU A 42 12.33 -2.32 -31.97
N LEU A 43 12.44 -3.13 -30.91
CA LEU A 43 13.52 -3.04 -29.93
C LEU A 43 14.53 -4.17 -30.13
N GLU A 44 15.72 -3.84 -30.62
CA GLU A 44 16.81 -4.81 -30.82
C GLU A 44 17.23 -5.52 -29.53
N ASN A 45 17.23 -4.78 -28.42
CA ASN A 45 17.54 -5.28 -27.08
C ASN A 45 16.38 -6.07 -26.44
N ASN A 46 15.31 -6.34 -27.21
CA ASN A 46 14.16 -7.13 -26.79
C ASN A 46 13.69 -8.05 -27.93
N GLU A 47 14.62 -8.81 -28.53
CA GLU A 47 14.33 -9.81 -29.57
C GLU A 47 13.61 -9.23 -30.80
N ASN A 48 13.83 -7.95 -31.12
CA ASN A 48 13.12 -7.21 -32.15
C ASN A 48 11.59 -7.22 -31.99
N LYS A 49 11.10 -7.39 -30.76
CA LYS A 49 9.67 -7.25 -30.45
C LYS A 49 9.27 -5.78 -30.55
N PRO A 50 8.01 -5.50 -30.94
CA PRO A 50 7.45 -4.16 -30.85
C PRO A 50 7.55 -3.59 -29.44
N VAL A 51 7.79 -2.28 -29.32
CA VAL A 51 7.89 -1.59 -28.03
C VAL A 51 6.63 -1.77 -27.16
N THR A 52 5.47 -2.02 -27.77
CA THR A 52 4.20 -2.30 -27.07
C THR A 52 4.18 -3.64 -26.31
N HIS A 53 5.18 -4.51 -26.50
CA HIS A 53 5.33 -5.78 -25.77
C HIS A 53 6.44 -5.73 -24.71
N SER A 54 6.89 -4.54 -24.35
CA SER A 54 7.89 -4.33 -23.32
C SER A 54 7.39 -4.76 -21.94
N ARG A 55 8.26 -5.37 -21.14
CA ARG A 55 8.01 -5.62 -19.72
C ARG A 55 8.33 -4.38 -18.89
N ASP A 56 7.92 -4.40 -17.62
CA ASP A 56 8.27 -3.36 -16.67
C ASP A 56 9.79 -3.12 -16.66
N SER A 57 10.20 -1.86 -16.59
CA SER A 57 11.59 -1.38 -16.67
C SER A 57 12.38 -1.71 -17.96
N GLN A 58 11.75 -2.13 -19.06
CA GLN A 58 12.43 -2.33 -20.34
C GLN A 58 13.11 -1.05 -20.83
N GLU A 59 14.41 -1.12 -21.09
CA GLU A 59 15.16 -0.02 -21.68
C GLU A 59 14.78 0.18 -23.15
N VAL A 60 14.46 1.42 -23.51
CA VAL A 60 14.29 1.87 -24.90
C VAL A 60 15.48 2.76 -25.24
N LYS A 61 16.24 2.39 -26.28
CA LYS A 61 17.41 3.16 -26.72
C LYS A 61 16.99 4.55 -27.22
N LEU A 62 17.95 5.47 -27.27
CA LEU A 62 17.72 6.89 -27.57
C LEU A 62 16.94 7.14 -28.87
N GLU A 63 17.30 6.45 -29.95
CA GLU A 63 16.67 6.67 -31.27
C GLU A 63 15.18 6.34 -31.25
N GLN A 64 14.81 5.14 -30.77
CA GLN A 64 13.42 4.72 -30.61
C GLN A 64 12.70 5.60 -29.57
N GLY A 65 13.38 6.01 -28.50
CA GLY A 65 12.81 6.89 -27.47
C GLY A 65 12.43 8.28 -28.03
N ILE A 66 13.26 8.85 -28.90
CA ILE A 66 12.96 10.13 -29.57
C ILE A 66 11.74 9.99 -30.48
N GLU A 67 11.64 8.89 -31.22
CA GLU A 67 10.49 8.60 -32.08
C GLU A 67 9.20 8.48 -31.27
N MET A 68 9.24 7.71 -30.17
CA MET A 68 8.10 7.61 -29.25
C MET A 68 7.66 8.97 -28.72
N LEU A 69 8.60 9.82 -28.29
CA LEU A 69 8.29 11.16 -27.79
C LEU A 69 7.65 12.06 -28.86
N LYS A 70 8.07 11.96 -30.13
CA LYS A 70 7.43 12.68 -31.24
C LYS A 70 5.99 12.21 -31.43
N ILE A 71 5.75 10.90 -31.43
CA ILE A 71 4.39 10.34 -31.53
C ILE A 71 3.51 10.86 -30.37
N PHE A 72 4.01 10.80 -29.13
CA PHE A 72 3.29 11.36 -27.98
C PHE A 72 3.00 12.86 -28.14
N LYS A 73 3.93 13.64 -28.69
CA LYS A 73 3.73 15.08 -28.87
C LYS A 73 2.70 15.38 -29.96
N ASP A 74 2.79 14.70 -31.10
CA ASP A 74 2.05 15.02 -32.32
C ASP A 74 0.66 14.37 -32.35
N TYR A 75 0.43 13.31 -31.57
CA TYR A 75 -0.89 12.66 -31.47
C TYR A 75 -1.90 13.56 -30.74
N ASP A 76 -3.01 13.83 -31.43
CA ASP A 76 -4.16 14.53 -30.88
C ASP A 76 -5.05 13.53 -30.11
N ALA A 77 -4.99 13.60 -28.79
CA ALA A 77 -5.66 12.64 -27.93
C ALA A 77 -7.06 13.14 -27.56
N GLU A 78 -8.06 12.30 -27.78
CA GLU A 78 -9.45 12.58 -27.40
C GLU A 78 -9.72 12.32 -25.91
N THR A 79 -8.91 11.46 -25.27
CA THR A 79 -9.08 11.05 -23.88
C THR A 79 -7.74 11.02 -23.14
N SER A 80 -7.84 11.14 -21.82
CA SER A 80 -6.73 10.92 -20.90
C SER A 80 -7.25 10.44 -19.54
N ILE A 81 -6.35 9.91 -18.72
CA ILE A 81 -6.65 9.63 -17.30
C ILE A 81 -7.16 10.87 -16.53
N LEU A 82 -6.86 12.09 -17.00
CA LEU A 82 -7.31 13.32 -16.34
C LEU A 82 -8.83 13.48 -16.39
N ASP A 83 -9.49 12.93 -17.42
CA ASP A 83 -10.94 13.03 -17.60
C ASP A 83 -11.70 12.27 -16.51
N ASP A 84 -11.05 11.25 -15.91
CA ASP A 84 -11.61 10.38 -14.88
C ASP A 84 -11.16 10.74 -13.45
N PHE A 85 -10.54 11.90 -13.22
CA PHE A 85 -9.97 12.26 -11.90
C PHE A 85 -10.98 12.18 -10.75
N ASN A 86 -12.20 12.69 -10.95
CA ASN A 86 -13.25 12.64 -9.93
C ASN A 86 -13.58 11.20 -9.51
N PHE A 87 -13.57 10.26 -10.46
CA PHE A 87 -13.82 8.84 -10.18
C PHE A 87 -12.70 8.26 -9.28
N TYR A 88 -11.44 8.61 -9.54
CA TYR A 88 -10.33 8.15 -8.72
C TYR A 88 -10.33 8.78 -7.33
N ASP A 89 -10.64 10.07 -7.21
CA ASP A 89 -10.74 10.77 -5.92
C ASP A 89 -11.84 10.16 -5.02
N GLU A 90 -13.03 9.92 -5.56
CA GLU A 90 -14.13 9.28 -4.82
C GLU A 90 -13.78 7.85 -4.36
N ARG A 91 -13.09 7.10 -5.24
CA ARG A 91 -12.66 5.73 -4.95
C ARG A 91 -11.59 5.70 -3.86
N GLU A 92 -10.63 6.63 -3.89
CA GLU A 92 -9.60 6.76 -2.86
C GLU A 92 -10.21 7.13 -1.50
N MET A 93 -11.12 8.10 -1.47
CA MET A 93 -11.84 8.49 -0.25
C MET A 93 -12.57 7.28 0.38
N THR A 94 -13.28 6.51 -0.45
CA THR A 94 -13.99 5.30 0.00
C THR A 94 -13.02 4.23 0.55
N PHE A 95 -11.83 4.10 -0.05
CA PHE A 95 -10.81 3.16 0.40
C PHE A 95 -10.21 3.58 1.75
N GLN A 96 -9.88 4.86 1.91
CA GLN A 96 -9.36 5.40 3.17
C GLN A 96 -10.38 5.27 4.31
N GLU A 97 -11.67 5.53 4.06
CA GLU A 97 -12.71 5.31 5.05
C GLU A 97 -12.78 3.85 5.52
N LYS A 98 -12.67 2.88 4.60
CA LYS A 98 -12.65 1.46 4.94
C LYS A 98 -11.42 1.09 5.77
N LYS A 99 -10.24 1.60 5.39
CA LYS A 99 -8.97 1.40 6.12
C LYS A 99 -9.06 2.01 7.53
N ALA A 100 -9.67 3.19 7.68
CA ALA A 100 -9.90 3.83 8.97
C ALA A 100 -10.87 3.01 9.85
N ARG A 101 -11.99 2.52 9.31
CA ARG A 101 -12.93 1.66 10.03
C ARG A 101 -12.30 0.35 10.49
N GLN A 102 -11.47 -0.27 9.65
CA GLN A 102 -10.73 -1.48 10.02
C GLN A 102 -9.76 -1.20 11.18
N ARG A 103 -8.97 -0.12 11.11
CA ARG A 103 -8.06 0.27 12.21
C ARG A 103 -8.81 0.47 13.53
N VAL A 104 -9.94 1.17 13.52
CA VAL A 104 -10.77 1.38 14.73
C VAL A 104 -11.32 0.05 15.29
N SER A 105 -11.66 -0.92 14.43
CA SER A 105 -12.12 -2.24 14.87
C SER A 105 -10.98 -3.07 15.50
N SER A 106 -9.76 -2.97 14.97
CA SER A 106 -8.56 -3.60 15.53
C SER A 106 -8.22 -3.02 16.91
N THR A 107 -8.20 -1.69 17.05
CA THR A 107 -7.90 -1.04 18.33
C THR A 107 -8.95 -1.32 19.40
N LYS A 108 -10.23 -1.47 19.02
CA LYS A 108 -11.29 -1.90 19.95
C LYS A 108 -11.03 -3.30 20.47
N ASN A 109 -10.69 -4.26 19.60
CA ASN A 109 -10.39 -5.62 20.00
C ASN A 109 -9.16 -5.68 20.93
N ASP A 110 -8.08 -4.96 20.59
CA ASP A 110 -6.88 -4.88 21.43
C ASP A 110 -7.19 -4.25 22.80
N SER A 111 -8.01 -3.19 22.84
CA SER A 111 -8.40 -2.54 24.10
C SER A 111 -9.30 -3.41 24.98
N VAL A 112 -10.16 -4.24 24.37
CA VAL A 112 -11.05 -5.18 25.07
C VAL A 112 -10.25 -6.36 25.61
N GLU A 113 -9.29 -6.90 24.87
CA GLU A 113 -8.37 -7.93 25.37
C GLU A 113 -7.48 -7.41 26.51
N LEU A 114 -6.96 -6.18 26.41
CA LEU A 114 -6.16 -5.57 27.48
C LEU A 114 -6.98 -5.33 28.75
N ALA A 115 -8.25 -4.93 28.60
CA ALA A 115 -9.16 -4.75 29.72
C ALA A 115 -9.55 -6.08 30.37
N ASP A 116 -9.84 -7.13 29.58
CA ASP A 116 -10.17 -8.46 30.09
C ASP A 116 -8.97 -9.11 30.83
N ALA A 117 -7.75 -8.94 30.31
CA ALA A 117 -6.52 -9.36 30.99
C ALA A 117 -6.30 -8.60 32.31
N SER A 118 -6.60 -7.30 32.35
CA SER A 118 -6.50 -6.47 33.56
C SER A 118 -7.53 -6.87 34.62
N ILE A 119 -8.77 -7.18 34.21
CA ILE A 119 -9.84 -7.64 35.10
C ILE A 119 -9.51 -9.03 35.68
N LYS A 120 -9.01 -9.96 34.87
CA LYS A 120 -8.56 -11.28 35.34
C LYS A 120 -7.46 -11.18 36.40
N LYS A 121 -6.44 -10.37 36.16
CA LYS A 121 -5.36 -10.13 37.13
C LYS A 121 -5.85 -9.54 38.45
N LEU A 122 -6.79 -8.60 38.41
CA LEU A 122 -7.40 -8.05 39.63
C LEU A 122 -8.23 -9.11 40.38
N SER A 123 -8.93 -9.99 39.67
CA SER A 123 -9.70 -11.07 40.28
C SER A 123 -8.83 -12.12 40.95
N GLU A 124 -7.68 -12.46 40.35
CA GLU A 124 -6.69 -13.39 40.90
C GLU A 124 -6.07 -12.81 42.18
N ASN A 125 -5.65 -11.55 42.15
CA ASN A 125 -5.11 -10.86 43.32
C ASN A 125 -6.11 -10.76 44.47
N LEU A 126 -7.40 -10.56 44.16
CA LEU A 126 -8.46 -10.55 45.18
C LEU A 126 -8.70 -11.95 45.76
N GLY A 127 -8.64 -12.99 44.92
CA GLY A 127 -8.74 -14.38 45.35
C GLY A 127 -7.58 -14.81 46.27
N GLU A 128 -6.37 -14.33 46.00
CA GLU A 128 -5.22 -14.51 46.91
C GLU A 128 -5.39 -13.74 48.21
N ALA A 129 -5.87 -12.49 48.17
CA ALA A 129 -6.07 -11.67 49.37
C ALA A 129 -7.17 -12.20 50.31
N LEU A 130 -8.12 -12.98 49.80
CA LEU A 130 -9.19 -13.60 50.58
C LEU A 130 -8.86 -15.00 51.10
N GLN A 131 -7.67 -15.56 50.79
CA GLN A 131 -7.15 -16.75 51.46
C GLN A 131 -6.67 -16.39 52.89
N LEU A 132 -7.64 -16.03 53.73
CA LEU A 132 -7.50 -16.03 55.18
C LEU A 132 -7.42 -17.48 55.64
N GLU A 133 -6.21 -17.88 56.00
CA GLU A 133 -5.86 -18.83 57.06
C GLU A 133 -6.95 -19.87 57.37
N ASP A 134 -6.79 -21.07 56.83
CA ASP A 134 -7.29 -22.29 57.47
C ASP A 134 -6.85 -22.25 58.94
N CYS A 135 -7.81 -22.01 59.85
CA CYS A 135 -7.65 -22.26 61.27
C CYS A 135 -7.39 -23.77 61.46
N LYS A 136 -6.14 -24.20 61.32
CA LYS A 136 -5.68 -25.52 61.75
C LYS A 136 -5.40 -25.51 63.26
N GLU A 137 -6.24 -26.30 63.94
CA GLU A 137 -5.99 -27.16 65.11
C GLU A 137 -4.81 -26.83 66.05
N VAL A 138 -5.09 -26.74 67.36
CA VAL A 138 -4.19 -27.22 68.43
C VAL A 138 -5.02 -27.68 69.68
N PRO A 139 -4.51 -28.50 70.63
CA PRO A 139 -5.12 -29.77 71.06
C PRO A 139 -5.42 -29.88 72.59
N LYS A 140 -6.00 -31.03 72.99
CA LYS A 140 -6.14 -31.74 74.31
C LYS A 140 -5.68 -31.03 75.61
N THR A 141 -6.38 -31.10 76.75
CA THR A 141 -6.55 -32.23 77.71
C THR A 141 -7.47 -31.67 78.85
N GLU A 142 -8.46 -32.38 79.40
CA GLU A 142 -8.40 -33.34 80.52
C GLU A 142 -9.74 -34.09 80.66
#